data_AF-A0A955L2Q4-F1
#
_entry.id   AF-A0A955L2Q4-F1
#
_cell.length_a   1.000
_cell.length_b   1.000
_cell.length_c   1.000
_cell.angle_alpha   90.00
_cell.angle_beta   90.00
_cell.angle_gamma   90.00
#
_symmetry.space_group_name_H-M   'P 1'
#
loop_
_entity.id
_entity.type
_entity.pdbx_description
1 polymer ?
#
loop_
_entity_poly.entity_id
_entity_poly.type
_entity_poly.pdbx_seq_one_letter_code
_entity_poly.pdbx_strand_id
1 'polypeptide(L)'
;MFGILKNILDSNEKQIKGYQKDIDKINSLESVYKDMSYEDIRSKVEELKKELEPLLEKIPEEQKQSIKTLFIDNKKVLSKEEQALKDKLLEIMPDAFAMVREVAGRKMDRRHFDVQLTGGLVLAEGKIAELKTGEGKTQVAHLPLFLYGLTGRGAHLVTVNDYLTKRDGEYAGHILSELGLSLGIISSQGSFKFISDDEIEKYKGKDEYNERMKIKIQNPGDVIGSNLIEVTKEEAYKCDVVYGTNNEFGFDY
;
A
#
# COMPACT_ATOMS: atom_id res chain seq x y z
N MET A 1 23.81 -33.56 21.37
CA MET A 1 24.07 -32.99 20.03
C MET A 1 22.85 -32.28 19.41
N PHE A 2 21.77 -32.00 20.16
CA PHE A 2 20.52 -31.40 19.65
C PHE A 2 20.29 -29.93 20.06
N GLY A 3 21.21 -29.29 20.80
CA GLY A 3 21.03 -27.91 21.29
C GLY A 3 21.59 -26.82 20.35
N ILE A 4 22.64 -27.12 19.59
CA ILE A 4 23.35 -26.13 18.76
C ILE A 4 22.57 -25.79 17.47
N LEU A 5 21.73 -26.72 16.99
CA LEU A 5 20.85 -26.50 15.84
C LEU A 5 19.60 -25.66 16.15
N LYS A 6 19.23 -25.47 17.42
CA LYS A 6 18.05 -24.69 17.82
C LYS A 6 18.28 -23.18 17.63
N ASN A 7 19.52 -22.72 17.74
CA ASN A 7 19.90 -21.32 17.56
C ASN A 7 19.90 -20.87 16.09
N ILE A 8 19.81 -21.79 15.13
CA ILE A 8 19.70 -21.47 13.70
C ILE A 8 18.22 -21.26 13.30
N LEU A 9 17.28 -21.86 14.03
CA LEU A 9 15.83 -21.62 13.91
C LEU A 9 15.35 -20.35 14.64
N ASP A 10 16.15 -19.83 15.59
CA ASP A 10 15.80 -18.68 16.45
C ASP A 10 15.95 -17.30 15.74
N SER A 11 16.49 -17.26 14.52
CA SER A 11 16.73 -16.01 13.80
C SER A 11 15.43 -15.33 13.34
N ASN A 12 14.45 -16.10 12.88
CA ASN A 12 13.15 -15.56 12.44
C ASN A 12 12.29 -15.16 13.63
N GLU A 13 12.27 -15.96 14.69
CA GLU A 13 11.53 -15.62 15.91
C GLU A 13 12.08 -14.34 16.55
N LYS A 14 13.41 -14.20 16.62
CA LYS A 14 14.06 -12.97 17.08
C LYS A 14 13.74 -11.76 16.20
N GLN A 15 13.72 -11.93 14.87
CA GLN A 15 13.33 -10.86 13.95
C GLN A 15 11.87 -10.44 14.16
N ILE A 16 10.96 -11.42 14.28
CA ILE A 16 9.54 -11.15 14.53
C ILE A 16 9.34 -10.40 15.86
N LYS A 17 10.02 -10.84 16.93
CA LYS A 17 10.03 -10.13 18.22
C LYS A 17 10.56 -8.70 18.11
N GLY A 18 11.46 -8.44 17.17
CA GLY A 18 12.00 -7.10 16.89
C GLY A 18 10.93 -6.09 16.48
N TYR A 19 9.88 -6.54 15.78
CA TYR A 19 8.78 -5.67 15.33
C TYR A 19 7.79 -5.30 16.44
N GLN A 20 7.85 -5.95 17.61
CA GLN A 20 6.86 -5.70 18.67
C GLN A 20 6.81 -4.23 19.08
N LYS A 21 7.97 -3.56 19.11
CA LYS A 21 8.04 -2.13 19.45
C LYS A 21 7.27 -1.26 18.44
N ASP A 22 7.35 -1.57 17.15
CA ASP A 22 6.65 -0.83 16.11
C ASP A 22 5.15 -1.14 16.13
N ILE A 23 4.78 -2.40 16.39
CA ILE A 23 3.38 -2.81 16.59
C ILE A 23 2.76 -2.08 17.78
N ASP A 24 3.47 -2.00 18.92
CA ASP A 24 3.02 -1.29 20.11
C ASP A 24 2.83 0.21 19.83
N LYS A 25 3.73 0.81 19.03
CA LYS A 25 3.59 2.21 18.58
C LYS A 25 2.40 2.39 17.65
N ILE A 26 2.16 1.49 16.69
CA ILE A 26 0.98 1.54 15.82
C ILE A 26 -0.31 1.38 16.65
N ASN A 27 -0.32 0.45 17.61
CA ASN A 27 -1.46 0.21 18.50
C ASN A 27 -1.76 1.43 19.38
N SER A 28 -0.74 2.14 19.90
CA SER A 28 -0.96 3.32 20.73
C SER A 28 -1.57 4.50 19.95
N LEU A 29 -1.32 4.58 18.64
CA LEU A 29 -1.88 5.59 17.74
C LEU A 29 -3.34 5.33 17.34
N GLU A 30 -3.89 4.14 17.63
CA GLU A 30 -5.27 3.79 17.26
C GLU A 30 -6.29 4.78 17.83
N SER A 31 -6.15 5.14 19.11
CA SER A 31 -7.04 6.13 19.74
C SER A 31 -6.98 7.51 19.08
N VAL A 32 -5.80 7.92 18.61
CA VAL A 32 -5.59 9.22 17.96
C VAL A 32 -6.36 9.27 16.65
N TYR A 33 -6.15 8.30 15.76
CA TYR A 33 -6.79 8.32 14.45
C TYR A 33 -8.28 7.99 14.51
N LYS A 34 -8.71 7.20 15.47
CA LYS A 34 -10.13 6.90 15.70
C LYS A 34 -10.96 8.17 15.96
N ASP A 35 -10.39 9.14 16.64
CA ASP A 35 -11.08 10.40 16.97
C ASP A 35 -10.97 11.47 15.86
N MET A 36 -10.12 11.24 14.84
CA MET A 36 -9.94 12.16 13.71
C MET A 36 -10.99 11.96 12.61
N SER A 37 -11.42 13.03 11.95
CA SER A 37 -12.23 12.94 10.73
C SER A 37 -11.39 12.46 9.53
N TYR A 38 -12.03 12.11 8.40
CA TYR A 38 -11.29 11.83 7.17
C TYR A 38 -10.50 13.05 6.66
N GLU A 39 -11.02 14.26 6.86
CA GLU A 39 -10.35 15.51 6.49
C GLU A 39 -9.09 15.74 7.35
N ASP A 40 -9.17 15.47 8.65
CA ASP A 40 -8.02 15.56 9.55
C ASP A 40 -6.96 14.50 9.21
N ILE A 41 -7.38 13.27 8.91
CA ILE A 41 -6.45 12.21 8.45
C ILE A 41 -5.76 12.63 7.15
N ARG A 42 -6.49 13.15 6.16
CA ARG A 42 -5.90 13.64 4.90
C ARG A 42 -4.94 14.80 5.15
N SER A 43 -5.27 15.70 6.07
CA SER A 43 -4.38 16.80 6.45
C SER A 43 -3.07 16.26 7.03
N LYS A 44 -3.14 15.20 7.85
CA LYS A 44 -1.96 14.51 8.37
C LYS A 44 -1.13 13.84 7.26
N VAL A 45 -1.79 13.26 6.26
CA VAL A 45 -1.09 12.71 5.07
C VAL A 45 -0.32 13.81 4.34
N GLU A 46 -0.93 14.98 4.14
CA GLU A 46 -0.25 16.11 3.49
C GLU A 46 0.91 16.67 4.31
N GLU A 47 0.84 16.63 5.65
CA GLU A 47 2.01 16.91 6.52
C GLU A 47 3.13 15.91 6.27
N LEU A 48 2.83 14.61 6.23
CA LEU A 48 3.85 13.58 5.96
C LEU A 48 4.49 13.76 4.58
N LYS A 49 3.71 14.07 3.53
CA LYS A 49 4.26 14.37 2.20
C LYS A 49 5.23 15.55 2.24
N LYS A 50 4.87 16.64 2.92
CA LYS A 50 5.74 17.82 3.12
C LYS A 50 7.03 17.49 3.88
N GLU A 51 6.99 16.56 4.83
CA GLU A 51 8.20 16.09 5.52
C GLU A 51 9.13 15.29 4.58
N LEU A 52 8.59 14.62 3.57
CA LEU A 52 9.34 13.83 2.59
C LEU A 52 9.89 14.69 1.43
N GLU A 53 9.21 15.77 1.05
CA GLU A 53 9.58 16.66 -0.07
C GLU A 53 11.07 17.07 -0.08
N PRO A 54 11.67 17.59 1.01
CA PRO A 54 13.08 18.01 1.00
C PRO A 54 14.07 16.86 0.84
N LEU A 55 13.65 15.63 1.15
CA LEU A 55 14.46 14.43 0.94
C LEU A 55 14.36 13.97 -0.51
N LEU A 56 13.16 14.02 -1.10
CA LEU A 56 12.89 13.68 -2.49
C LEU A 56 13.59 14.63 -3.47
N GLU A 57 13.63 15.93 -3.18
CA GLU A 57 14.32 16.93 -4.00
C GLU A 57 15.83 16.68 -4.12
N LYS A 58 16.44 16.07 -3.09
CA LYS A 58 17.87 15.75 -3.06
C LYS A 58 18.23 14.51 -3.86
N ILE A 59 17.24 13.67 -4.20
CA ILE A 59 17.49 12.46 -4.99
C ILE A 59 17.78 12.88 -6.44
N PRO A 60 18.92 12.47 -7.03
CA PRO A 60 19.23 12.77 -8.42
C PRO A 60 18.13 12.27 -9.38
N GLU A 61 17.82 13.01 -10.44
CA GLU A 61 16.75 12.67 -11.41
C GLU A 61 16.89 11.24 -11.97
N GLU A 62 18.12 10.82 -12.28
CA GLU A 62 18.41 9.47 -12.77
C GLU A 62 18.14 8.36 -11.73
N GLN A 63 17.97 8.74 -10.46
CA GLN A 63 17.61 7.86 -9.36
C GLN A 63 16.12 7.99 -9.00
N LYS A 64 15.40 9.03 -9.42
CA LYS A 64 13.98 9.23 -9.06
C LYS A 64 13.05 8.15 -9.60
N GLN A 65 13.40 7.50 -10.71
CA GLN A 65 12.59 6.46 -11.38
C GLN A 65 12.34 5.19 -10.53
N SER A 66 13.19 4.88 -9.56
CA SER A 66 12.85 3.91 -8.51
C SER A 66 13.64 4.24 -7.25
N ILE A 67 13.01 4.13 -6.07
CA ILE A 67 13.82 3.79 -4.90
C ILE A 67 14.38 2.44 -5.28
N LYS A 68 15.67 2.36 -5.62
CA LYS A 68 16.29 1.08 -5.94
C LYS A 68 15.95 0.16 -4.78
N THR A 69 15.00 -0.74 -5.01
CA THR A 69 14.67 -1.70 -3.99
C THR A 69 15.95 -2.47 -3.81
N LEU A 70 16.43 -2.42 -2.57
CA LEU A 70 17.37 -3.37 -2.03
C LEU A 70 16.95 -4.77 -2.55
N PHE A 71 17.90 -5.68 -2.66
CA PHE A 71 17.65 -7.13 -2.81
C PHE A 71 17.66 -7.76 -4.22
N ILE A 72 18.18 -7.11 -5.27
CA ILE A 72 18.52 -7.89 -6.50
C ILE A 72 20.00 -8.23 -6.62
N ASP A 73 20.93 -7.56 -5.93
CA ASP A 73 22.35 -7.82 -6.26
C ASP A 73 23.42 -7.65 -5.17
N ASN A 74 23.08 -7.58 -3.87
CA ASN A 74 24.05 -7.53 -2.75
C ASN A 74 25.23 -6.52 -2.88
N LYS A 75 25.18 -5.59 -3.84
CA LYS A 75 26.27 -4.67 -4.21
C LYS A 75 25.83 -3.23 -4.45
N LYS A 76 24.52 -2.97 -4.51
CA LYS A 76 23.99 -1.61 -4.62
C LYS A 76 23.65 -1.10 -3.23
N VAL A 77 24.60 -0.36 -2.65
CA VAL A 77 24.39 0.45 -1.45
C VAL A 77 23.49 1.62 -1.86
N LEU A 78 22.45 1.91 -1.06
CA LEU A 78 21.64 3.11 -1.25
C LEU A 78 22.55 4.34 -1.24
N SER A 79 22.26 5.34 -2.08
CA SER A 79 22.90 6.63 -1.95
C SER A 79 22.61 7.22 -0.56
N LYS A 80 23.38 8.22 -0.14
CA LYS A 80 23.16 8.89 1.15
C LYS A 80 21.75 9.48 1.21
N GLU A 81 21.27 10.00 0.08
CA GLU A 81 19.96 10.60 -0.11
C GLU A 81 18.85 9.54 -0.08
N GLU A 82 19.03 8.41 -0.76
CA GLU A 82 18.10 7.26 -0.70
C GLU A 82 18.02 6.66 0.71
N GLN A 83 19.14 6.56 1.42
CA GLN A 83 19.17 6.09 2.80
C GLN A 83 18.43 7.04 3.73
N ALA A 84 18.63 8.36 3.60
CA ALA A 84 17.91 9.34 4.38
C ALA A 84 16.40 9.30 4.14
N LEU A 85 15.96 9.13 2.88
CA LEU A 85 14.55 8.93 2.55
C LEU A 85 14.01 7.65 3.20
N LYS A 86 14.74 6.53 3.10
CA LYS A 86 14.34 5.26 3.71
C LYS A 86 14.21 5.39 5.23
N ASP A 87 15.19 6.00 5.89
CA ASP A 87 15.17 6.19 7.35
C ASP A 87 13.95 7.03 7.76
N LYS A 88 13.63 8.10 7.01
CA LYS A 88 12.44 8.91 7.27
C LYS A 88 11.14 8.14 7.02
N LEU A 89 11.07 7.31 5.97
CA LEU A 89 9.90 6.44 5.72
C LEU A 89 9.68 5.47 6.88
N LEU A 90 10.74 4.83 7.40
CA LEU A 90 10.64 3.95 8.56
C LEU A 90 10.27 4.70 9.85
N GLU A 91 10.69 5.96 9.99
CA GLU A 91 10.30 6.82 11.12
C GLU A 91 8.80 7.12 11.14
N ILE A 92 8.21 7.47 9.98
CA ILE A 92 6.78 7.81 9.83
C ILE A 92 5.88 6.58 9.64
N MET A 93 6.46 5.41 9.41
CA MET A 93 5.74 4.15 9.14
C MET A 93 4.66 3.82 10.18
N PRO A 94 4.88 3.99 11.51
CA PRO A 94 3.85 3.70 12.50
C PRO A 94 2.58 4.55 12.32
N ASP A 95 2.73 5.86 12.05
CA ASP A 95 1.64 6.77 11.73
C ASP A 95 0.94 6.36 10.42
N ALA A 96 1.71 6.07 9.37
CA ALA A 96 1.18 5.62 8.09
C ALA A 96 0.34 4.33 8.20
N PHE A 97 0.84 3.34 8.95
CA PHE A 97 0.14 2.06 9.15
C PHE A 97 -1.10 2.21 10.02
N ALA A 98 -1.06 3.06 11.04
CA ALA A 98 -2.21 3.35 11.89
C ALA A 98 -3.33 4.04 11.09
N MET A 99 -3.01 4.98 10.20
CA MET A 99 -3.99 5.61 9.30
C MET A 99 -4.64 4.61 8.34
N VAL A 100 -3.85 3.74 7.70
CA VAL A 100 -4.38 2.67 6.83
C VAL A 100 -5.29 1.72 7.60
N ARG A 101 -4.89 1.33 8.81
CA ARG A 101 -5.70 0.48 9.70
C ARG A 101 -7.03 1.15 10.03
N GLU A 102 -7.01 2.43 10.41
CA GLU A 102 -8.21 3.17 10.78
C GLU A 102 -9.18 3.29 9.60
N VAL A 103 -8.68 3.68 8.43
CA VAL A 103 -9.51 3.80 7.22
C VAL A 103 -10.08 2.44 6.80
N ALA A 104 -9.28 1.36 6.85
CA ALA A 104 -9.77 0.01 6.58
C ALA A 104 -10.84 -0.44 7.58
N GLY A 105 -10.67 -0.11 8.87
CA GLY A 105 -11.67 -0.33 9.91
C GLY A 105 -13.00 0.37 9.59
N ARG A 106 -12.96 1.66 9.23
CA ARG A 106 -14.17 2.44 8.91
C ARG A 106 -14.85 2.02 7.62
N LYS A 107 -14.08 1.84 6.53
CA LYS A 107 -14.63 1.60 5.18
C LYS A 107 -15.05 0.15 4.98
N MET A 108 -14.26 -0.79 5.50
CA MET A 108 -14.43 -2.22 5.20
C MET A 108 -14.88 -3.05 6.40
N ASP A 109 -14.98 -2.47 7.60
CA ASP A 109 -15.19 -3.22 8.85
C ASP A 109 -14.07 -4.24 9.10
N ARG A 110 -12.84 -3.88 8.68
CA ARG A 110 -11.65 -4.72 8.72
C ARG A 110 -10.51 -3.97 9.40
N ARG A 111 -10.44 -4.03 10.72
CA ARG A 111 -9.24 -3.60 11.47
C ARG A 111 -8.13 -4.63 11.27
N HIS A 112 -6.93 -4.20 10.88
CA HIS A 112 -5.78 -5.11 10.76
C HIS A 112 -5.45 -5.79 12.09
N PHE A 113 -5.22 -7.10 12.08
CA PHE A 113 -4.66 -7.83 13.21
C PHE A 113 -3.17 -7.52 13.39
N ASP A 114 -2.61 -7.77 14.57
CA ASP A 114 -1.20 -7.48 14.83
C ASP A 114 -0.27 -8.33 13.95
N VAL A 115 -0.66 -9.58 13.65
CA VAL A 115 0.07 -10.43 12.68
C VAL A 115 0.07 -9.86 11.26
N GLN A 116 -0.98 -9.12 10.89
CA GLN A 116 -1.07 -8.44 9.60
C GLN A 116 -0.19 -7.18 9.59
N LEU A 117 -0.11 -6.45 10.71
CA LEU A 117 0.87 -5.37 10.85
C LEU A 117 2.29 -5.90 10.75
N THR A 118 2.62 -7.01 11.42
CA THR A 118 3.93 -7.67 11.29
C THR A 118 4.24 -8.00 9.82
N GLY A 119 3.28 -8.57 9.10
CA GLY A 119 3.42 -8.82 7.66
C GLY A 119 3.71 -7.54 6.87
N GLY A 120 3.02 -6.44 7.19
CA GLY A 120 3.23 -5.14 6.57
C GLY A 120 4.62 -4.57 6.85
N LEU A 121 5.11 -4.70 8.09
CA LEU A 121 6.45 -4.26 8.50
C LEU A 121 7.54 -5.04 7.76
N VAL A 122 7.38 -6.36 7.68
CA VAL A 122 8.29 -7.24 6.93
C VAL A 122 8.35 -6.83 5.45
N LEU A 123 7.19 -6.58 4.82
CA LEU A 123 7.15 -6.09 3.43
C LEU A 123 7.75 -4.70 3.29
N ALA A 124 7.50 -3.79 4.24
CA ALA A 124 8.06 -2.46 4.24
C ALA A 124 9.59 -2.48 4.32
N GLU A 125 10.20 -3.45 5.00
CA GLU A 125 11.65 -3.63 5.00
C GLU A 125 12.22 -4.26 3.71
N GLY A 126 11.35 -4.61 2.75
CA GLY A 126 11.70 -5.29 1.49
C GLY A 126 12.00 -6.77 1.67
N LYS A 127 11.46 -7.41 2.71
CA LYS A 127 11.56 -8.85 2.96
C LYS A 127 10.31 -9.58 2.48
N ILE A 128 10.39 -10.90 2.42
CA ILE A 128 9.25 -11.77 2.09
C ILE A 128 8.46 -12.06 3.37
N ALA A 129 7.19 -11.65 3.40
CA ALA A 129 6.26 -12.01 4.46
C ALA A 129 5.51 -13.31 4.12
N GLU A 130 5.85 -14.42 4.79
CA GLU A 130 5.11 -15.67 4.67
C GLU A 130 3.84 -15.64 5.54
N LEU A 131 2.71 -15.38 4.90
CA LEU A 131 1.38 -15.45 5.51
C LEU A 131 0.63 -16.68 4.96
N LYS A 132 -0.09 -17.41 5.81
CA LYS A 132 -0.92 -18.53 5.34
C LYS A 132 -2.13 -18.02 4.53
N THR A 133 -2.73 -18.91 3.74
CA THR A 133 -4.00 -18.60 3.06
C THR A 133 -5.06 -18.26 4.09
N GLY A 134 -5.80 -17.17 3.86
CA GLY A 134 -6.82 -16.67 4.79
C GLY A 134 -6.33 -15.62 5.79
N GLU A 135 -5.02 -15.41 5.92
CA GLU A 135 -4.45 -14.39 6.84
C GLU A 135 -4.62 -12.94 6.36
N GLY A 136 -5.25 -12.72 5.19
CA GLY A 136 -5.55 -11.39 4.67
C GLY A 136 -4.40 -10.67 3.96
N LYS A 137 -3.64 -11.39 3.11
CA LYS A 137 -2.49 -10.84 2.35
C LYS A 137 -2.81 -9.55 1.59
N THR A 138 -3.99 -9.46 0.98
CA THR A 138 -4.45 -8.26 0.26
C THR A 138 -4.49 -7.06 1.20
N GLN A 139 -5.10 -7.22 2.38
CA GLN A 139 -5.18 -6.16 3.38
C GLN A 139 -3.80 -5.77 3.95
N VAL A 140 -2.90 -6.75 4.11
CA VAL A 140 -1.51 -6.48 4.51
C VAL A 140 -0.80 -5.59 3.50
N ALA A 141 -1.00 -5.83 2.20
CA ALA A 141 -0.31 -5.09 1.15
C ALA A 141 -0.65 -3.59 1.13
N HIS A 142 -1.84 -3.18 1.59
CA HIS A 142 -2.22 -1.76 1.63
C HIS A 142 -1.28 -0.93 2.53
N LEU A 143 -0.69 -1.54 3.57
CA LEU A 143 0.20 -0.88 4.53
C LEU A 143 1.48 -0.35 3.85
N PRO A 144 2.34 -1.19 3.24
CA PRO A 144 3.54 -0.71 2.54
C PRO A 144 3.19 0.05 1.26
N LEU A 145 2.10 -0.28 0.56
CA LEU A 145 1.70 0.47 -0.64
C LEU A 145 1.40 1.92 -0.31
N PHE A 146 0.68 2.17 0.80
CA PHE A 146 0.43 3.52 1.27
C PHE A 146 1.73 4.22 1.64
N LEU A 147 2.56 3.61 2.50
CA LEU A 147 3.82 4.18 2.97
C LEU A 147 4.72 4.62 1.81
N TYR A 148 4.92 3.76 0.82
CA TYR A 148 5.77 4.06 -0.33
C TYR A 148 5.09 4.96 -1.36
N GLY A 149 3.77 4.88 -1.49
CA GLY A 149 2.98 5.77 -2.33
C GLY A 149 3.09 7.24 -1.91
N LEU A 150 3.32 7.54 -0.61
CA LEU A 150 3.56 8.91 -0.13
C LEU A 150 4.74 9.61 -0.82
N THR A 151 5.66 8.86 -1.43
CA THR A 151 6.81 9.43 -2.12
C THR A 151 6.49 10.04 -3.48
N GLY A 152 5.31 9.75 -4.05
CA GLY A 152 4.93 10.16 -5.41
C GLY A 152 5.77 9.51 -6.52
N ARG A 153 6.59 8.50 -6.20
CA ARG A 153 7.47 7.78 -7.14
C ARG A 153 6.86 6.47 -7.67
N GLY A 154 5.61 6.21 -7.33
CA GLY A 154 4.88 4.98 -7.65
C GLY A 154 5.22 3.82 -6.71
N ALA A 155 4.19 3.04 -6.35
CA ALA A 155 4.33 1.74 -5.69
C ALA A 155 3.56 0.68 -6.49
N HIS A 156 4.26 -0.33 -6.99
CA HIS A 156 3.67 -1.35 -7.86
C HIS A 156 3.28 -2.59 -7.07
N LEU A 157 2.01 -2.98 -7.10
CA LEU A 157 1.56 -4.30 -6.66
C LEU A 157 1.49 -5.25 -7.85
N VAL A 158 2.25 -6.34 -7.77
CA VAL A 158 2.29 -7.39 -8.79
C VAL A 158 1.45 -8.58 -8.33
N THR A 159 0.49 -9.00 -9.16
CA THR A 159 -0.30 -10.21 -8.96
C THR A 159 -0.24 -11.12 -10.18
N VAL A 160 -0.94 -12.27 -10.13
CA VAL A 160 -0.75 -13.37 -11.09
C VAL A 160 -1.72 -13.32 -12.28
N ASN A 161 -2.83 -12.58 -12.20
CA ASN A 161 -3.80 -12.49 -13.30
C ASN A 161 -4.66 -11.23 -13.21
N ASP A 162 -5.25 -10.86 -14.35
CA ASP A 162 -6.06 -9.64 -14.51
C ASP A 162 -7.28 -9.57 -13.61
N TYR A 163 -7.91 -10.71 -13.31
CA TYR A 163 -9.06 -10.75 -12.40
C TYR A 163 -8.66 -10.30 -11.00
N LEU A 164 -7.57 -10.86 -10.46
CA LEU A 164 -7.03 -10.45 -9.17
C LEU A 164 -6.54 -9.00 -9.20
N THR A 165 -5.94 -8.57 -10.31
CA THR A 165 -5.47 -7.18 -10.46
C THR A 165 -6.62 -6.19 -10.33
N LYS A 166 -7.71 -6.39 -11.09
CA LYS A 166 -8.87 -5.51 -11.08
C LYS A 166 -9.58 -5.54 -9.72
N ARG A 167 -9.86 -6.75 -9.22
CA ARG A 167 -10.55 -6.96 -7.95
C ARG A 167 -9.79 -6.35 -6.77
N ASP A 168 -8.51 -6.69 -6.62
CA ASP A 168 -7.71 -6.22 -5.49
C ASP A 168 -7.35 -4.74 -5.64
N GLY A 169 -7.18 -4.24 -6.87
CA GLY A 169 -6.94 -2.83 -7.15
C GLY A 169 -8.16 -1.95 -6.79
N GLU A 170 -9.37 -2.34 -7.19
CA GLU A 170 -10.59 -1.63 -6.80
C GLU A 170 -10.80 -1.67 -5.28
N TYR A 171 -10.62 -2.84 -4.66
CA TYR A 171 -10.73 -3.00 -3.21
C TYR A 171 -9.73 -2.11 -2.45
N ALA A 172 -8.48 -2.07 -2.90
CA ALA A 172 -7.45 -1.19 -2.32
C ALA A 172 -7.77 0.29 -2.54
N GLY A 173 -8.33 0.64 -3.70
CA GLY A 173 -8.68 2.02 -4.06
C GLY A 173 -9.62 2.68 -3.05
N HIS A 174 -10.61 1.95 -2.52
CA HIS A 174 -11.52 2.46 -1.48
C HIS A 174 -10.84 2.84 -0.16
N ILE A 175 -9.63 2.34 0.11
CA ILE A 175 -8.84 2.67 1.30
C ILE A 175 -7.81 3.74 0.96
N LEU A 176 -7.06 3.54 -0.13
CA LEU A 176 -5.94 4.42 -0.49
C LEU A 176 -6.40 5.80 -0.97
N SER A 177 -7.52 5.89 -1.69
CA SER A 177 -8.09 7.19 -2.12
C SER A 177 -8.59 8.04 -0.94
N GLU A 178 -9.11 7.41 0.12
CA GLU A 178 -9.51 8.12 1.34
C GLU A 178 -8.32 8.74 2.07
N LEU A 179 -7.14 8.13 1.91
CA LEU A 179 -5.86 8.64 2.38
C LEU A 179 -5.18 9.59 1.37
N GLY A 180 -5.85 9.94 0.27
CA GLY A 180 -5.34 10.89 -0.72
C GLY A 180 -4.29 10.32 -1.67
N LEU A 181 -4.25 8.99 -1.85
CA LEU A 181 -3.45 8.35 -2.90
C LEU A 181 -4.32 7.94 -4.09
N SER A 182 -3.80 8.17 -5.29
CA SER A 182 -4.39 7.69 -6.54
C SER A 182 -3.99 6.24 -6.84
N LEU A 183 -4.88 5.47 -7.47
CA LEU A 183 -4.64 4.08 -7.83
C LEU A 183 -4.92 3.82 -9.31
N GLY A 184 -3.91 3.30 -10.00
CA GLY A 184 -3.97 2.81 -11.37
C GLY A 184 -3.98 1.28 -11.42
N ILE A 185 -4.50 0.74 -12.52
CA ILE A 185 -4.57 -0.70 -12.80
C ILE A 185 -4.13 -0.92 -14.25
N ILE A 186 -3.22 -1.86 -14.48
CA ILE A 186 -2.82 -2.33 -15.81
C ILE A 186 -3.20 -3.81 -15.97
N SER A 187 -3.81 -4.14 -17.09
CA SER A 187 -4.24 -5.49 -17.43
C SER A 187 -4.18 -5.71 -18.94
N SER A 188 -4.21 -6.95 -19.39
CA SER A 188 -4.23 -7.27 -20.83
C SER A 188 -5.46 -6.70 -21.55
N GLN A 189 -6.53 -6.40 -20.80
CA GLN A 189 -7.79 -5.86 -21.29
C GLN A 189 -7.83 -4.32 -21.31
N GLY A 190 -6.77 -3.64 -20.86
CA GLY A 190 -6.70 -2.19 -20.77
C GLY A 190 -6.17 -1.68 -19.43
N SER A 191 -6.14 -0.36 -19.33
CA SER A 191 -5.68 0.36 -18.14
C SER A 191 -6.84 1.12 -17.50
N PHE A 192 -6.86 1.14 -16.17
CA PHE A 192 -7.95 1.73 -15.39
C PHE A 192 -7.40 2.61 -14.28
N LYS A 193 -8.22 3.56 -13.84
CA LYS A 193 -7.97 4.37 -12.65
C LYS A 193 -9.16 4.23 -11.70
N PHE A 194 -8.87 4.13 -10.41
CA PHE A 194 -9.89 4.17 -9.37
C PHE A 194 -10.46 5.59 -9.22
N ILE A 195 -11.78 5.68 -9.08
CA ILE A 195 -12.52 6.89 -8.72
C ILE A 195 -13.34 6.62 -7.45
N SER A 196 -13.50 7.63 -6.59
CA SER A 196 -14.27 7.49 -5.35
C SER A 196 -15.78 7.39 -5.61
N ASP A 197 -16.54 6.96 -4.59
CA ASP A 197 -17.99 6.71 -4.75
C ASP A 197 -18.77 7.98 -5.17
N ASP A 198 -18.33 9.15 -4.72
CA ASP A 198 -18.89 10.46 -5.08
C ASP A 198 -18.58 10.90 -6.53
N GLU A 199 -17.56 10.31 -7.15
CA GLU A 199 -17.19 10.58 -8.53
C GLU A 199 -17.96 9.71 -9.53
N ILE A 200 -18.56 8.60 -9.09
CA ILE A 200 -19.21 7.64 -10.00
C ILE A 200 -20.33 8.28 -10.81
N GLU A 201 -21.22 9.07 -10.18
CA GLU A 201 -22.33 9.70 -10.90
C GLU A 201 -21.83 10.61 -12.03
N LYS A 202 -20.71 11.33 -11.81
CA LYS A 202 -20.09 12.20 -12.80
C LYS A 202 -19.49 11.42 -13.99
N TYR A 203 -18.83 10.29 -13.73
CA TYR A 203 -18.09 9.54 -14.76
C TYR A 203 -18.91 8.44 -15.44
N LYS A 204 -19.85 7.82 -14.73
CA LYS A 204 -20.62 6.65 -15.18
C LYS A 204 -22.12 6.83 -15.10
N GLY A 205 -22.60 7.94 -14.55
CA GLY A 205 -24.01 8.25 -14.43
C GLY A 205 -24.67 7.70 -13.16
N LYS A 206 -25.89 8.16 -12.94
CA LYS A 206 -26.64 7.93 -11.70
C LYS A 206 -27.05 6.47 -11.49
N ASP A 207 -27.30 5.73 -12.57
CA ASP A 207 -27.71 4.32 -12.48
C ASP A 207 -26.58 3.45 -11.90
N GLU A 208 -25.35 3.62 -12.40
CA GLU A 208 -24.17 2.93 -11.88
C GLU A 208 -23.91 3.30 -10.42
N TYR A 209 -24.02 4.59 -10.08
CA TYR A 209 -23.92 5.06 -8.70
C TYR A 209 -24.93 4.33 -7.80
N ASN A 210 -26.19 4.28 -8.20
CA ASN A 210 -27.24 3.62 -7.42
C ASN A 210 -26.98 2.12 -7.23
N GLU A 211 -26.48 1.41 -8.24
CA GLU A 211 -26.11 -0.01 -8.10
C GLU A 211 -24.94 -0.19 -7.13
N ARG A 212 -23.89 0.63 -7.26
CA ARG A 212 -22.74 0.60 -6.35
C ARG A 212 -23.13 0.86 -4.90
N MET A 213 -24.03 1.80 -4.65
CA MET A 213 -24.47 2.16 -3.29
C MET A 213 -25.31 1.07 -2.61
N LYS A 214 -25.82 0.08 -3.35
CA LYS A 214 -26.49 -1.10 -2.76
C LYS A 214 -25.50 -2.11 -2.17
N ILE A 215 -24.22 -1.98 -2.48
CA ILE A 215 -23.19 -2.96 -2.10
C ILE A 215 -22.38 -2.42 -0.93
N LYS A 216 -22.34 -3.20 0.16
CA LYS A 216 -21.40 -2.98 1.25
C LYS A 216 -20.12 -3.76 0.94
N ILE A 217 -19.04 -3.04 0.70
CA ILE A 217 -17.73 -3.66 0.46
C ILE A 217 -17.10 -4.00 1.81
N GLN A 218 -16.86 -5.28 2.08
CA GLN A 218 -16.15 -5.75 3.28
C GLN A 218 -14.97 -6.69 2.93
N ASN A 219 -14.96 -7.20 1.70
CA ASN A 219 -14.01 -8.14 1.17
C ASN A 219 -13.66 -7.79 -0.28
N PRO A 220 -12.50 -8.24 -0.78
CA PRO A 220 -12.15 -8.06 -2.18
C PRO A 220 -13.21 -8.61 -3.16
N GLY A 221 -13.92 -9.68 -2.79
CA GLY A 221 -14.95 -10.27 -3.65
C GLY A 221 -16.23 -9.46 -3.80
N ASP A 222 -16.42 -8.40 -2.99
CA ASP A 222 -17.64 -7.59 -3.00
C ASP A 222 -17.61 -6.48 -4.08
N VAL A 223 -16.43 -6.18 -4.63
CA VAL A 223 -16.26 -5.13 -5.64
C VAL A 223 -16.79 -5.60 -7.01
N ILE A 224 -17.30 -4.67 -7.82
CA ILE A 224 -17.99 -4.98 -9.08
C ILE A 224 -17.47 -4.21 -10.31
N GLY A 225 -16.42 -3.41 -10.16
CA GLY A 225 -15.84 -2.59 -11.23
C GLY A 225 -16.45 -1.19 -11.34
N SER A 226 -17.45 -0.84 -10.54
CA SER A 226 -18.12 0.46 -10.61
C SER A 226 -17.17 1.63 -10.34
N ASN A 227 -16.14 1.43 -9.52
CA ASN A 227 -15.18 2.47 -9.18
C ASN A 227 -13.99 2.54 -10.14
N LEU A 228 -14.00 1.84 -11.27
CA LEU A 228 -12.90 1.83 -12.24
C LEU A 228 -13.29 2.53 -13.55
N ILE A 229 -12.55 3.56 -13.96
CA ILE A 229 -12.68 4.17 -15.29
C ILE A 229 -11.52 3.77 -16.19
N GLU A 230 -11.76 3.60 -17.48
CA GLU A 230 -10.69 3.38 -18.46
C GLU A 230 -9.85 4.64 -18.61
N VAL A 231 -8.53 4.45 -18.68
CA VAL A 231 -7.54 5.51 -18.87
C VAL A 231 -6.42 5.01 -19.78
N THR A 232 -5.58 5.91 -20.25
CA THR A 232 -4.34 5.50 -20.92
C THR A 232 -3.41 4.80 -19.93
N LYS A 233 -2.52 3.95 -20.47
CA LYS A 233 -1.48 3.30 -19.67
C LYS A 233 -0.57 4.31 -18.96
N GLU A 234 -0.25 5.43 -19.63
CA GLU A 234 0.51 6.53 -19.03
C GLU A 234 -0.20 7.15 -17.81
N GLU A 235 -1.51 7.36 -17.87
CA GLU A 235 -2.30 7.86 -16.74
C GLU A 235 -2.38 6.86 -15.58
N ALA A 236 -2.45 5.56 -15.87
CA ALA A 236 -2.39 4.53 -14.84
C ALA A 236 -1.04 4.53 -14.12
N TYR A 237 0.08 4.63 -14.85
CA TYR A 237 1.43 4.70 -14.27
C TYR A 237 1.72 6.01 -13.52
N LYS A 238 1.00 7.09 -13.80
CA LYS A 238 1.09 8.35 -13.05
C LYS A 238 0.40 8.30 -11.68
N CYS A 239 -0.32 7.22 -11.36
CA CYS A 239 -0.92 7.06 -10.05
C CYS A 239 0.13 6.71 -8.98
N ASP A 240 -0.14 7.07 -7.73
CA ASP A 240 0.75 6.81 -6.60
C ASP A 240 0.95 5.31 -6.36
N VAL A 241 -0.08 4.52 -6.67
CA VAL A 241 -0.07 3.06 -6.59
C VAL A 241 -0.57 2.45 -7.90
N VAL A 242 0.10 1.41 -8.39
CA VAL A 242 -0.26 0.73 -9.64
C VAL A 242 -0.39 -0.77 -9.40
N TYR A 243 -1.55 -1.35 -9.69
CA TYR A 243 -1.76 -2.79 -9.68
C TYR A 243 -1.56 -3.35 -11.09
N GLY A 244 -0.82 -4.44 -11.23
CA GLY A 244 -0.60 -5.09 -12.52
C GLY A 244 -0.23 -6.56 -12.39
N THR A 245 -0.18 -7.26 -13.51
CA THR A 245 0.42 -8.60 -13.54
C THR A 245 1.91 -8.52 -13.78
N ASN A 246 2.64 -9.56 -13.40
CA ASN A 246 4.07 -9.68 -13.69
C ASN A 246 4.36 -9.59 -15.20
N ASN A 247 3.45 -10.09 -16.04
CA ASN A 247 3.59 -10.05 -17.48
C ASN A 247 3.40 -8.63 -18.02
N GLU A 248 2.35 -7.91 -17.59
CA GLU A 248 2.09 -6.55 -18.06
C GLU A 248 3.24 -5.60 -17.72
N PHE A 249 3.70 -5.60 -16.46
CA PHE A 249 4.88 -4.80 -16.08
C PHE A 249 6.13 -5.17 -16.89
N GLY A 250 6.30 -6.44 -17.23
CA GLY A 250 7.42 -6.91 -18.02
C GLY A 250 7.36 -6.53 -19.50
N PHE A 251 6.16 -6.43 -20.08
CA PHE A 251 5.96 -5.99 -21.47
C PHE A 251 6.08 -4.48 -21.63
N ASP A 252 5.79 -3.71 -20.59
CA ASP A 252 5.82 -2.25 -20.61
C ASP A 252 7.22 -1.66 -20.41
N TYR A 253 8.15 -2.45 -19.87
CA TYR A 253 9.57 -2.09 -19.70
C TYR A 253 10.38 -2.24 -20.99
#